data_AF-A0A3S9V9H3-F1
#
_entry.id   AF-A0A3S9V9H3-F1
#
_cell.length_a   1.000
_cell.length_b   1.000
_cell.length_c   1.000
_cell.angle_alpha   90.00
_cell.angle_beta   90.00
_cell.angle_gamma   90.00
#
_symmetry.space_group_name_H-M   'P 1'
#
loop_
_entity.id
_entity.type
_entity.pdbx_description
1 polymer ?
#
loop_
_entity_poly.entity_id
_entity_poly.type
_entity_poly.pdbx_seq_one_letter_code
_entity_poly.pdbx_strand_id
1 'polypeptide(L)'
;MLVEWMDTALSGPAPASGLDPTPFMKRAAEKFGGPGLDVAMAYLRGIDVNQQIDPWTRIRRTDWADTRQLEDLFKSENLETLYGKFFDQRFIDYIARNFDEEIDDVHWRQFEALTAEHFEKQGFRVELGPGRNDDGIDVRVFPKDDNPSLPPLIIVQCKREKRKIGKTLLKSVYADVLWEKAGSGLIVTTTELSPGTDGVRQARAYPVEAIDRGKLRDWVLAMRTAPT
;
A
#
# COMPACT_ATOMS: atom_id res chain seq x y z
N MET A 1 21.82 -16.52 25.73
CA MET A 1 21.18 -16.43 27.07
C MET A 1 20.03 -15.44 27.13
N LEU A 2 20.21 -14.12 26.89
CA LEU A 2 19.10 -13.13 26.93
C LEU A 2 18.08 -13.34 25.80
N VAL A 3 18.56 -13.42 24.55
CA VAL A 3 17.71 -13.60 23.35
C VAL A 3 16.95 -14.94 23.38
N GLU A 4 17.64 -16.05 23.68
CA GLU A 4 17.02 -17.38 23.79
C GLU A 4 15.93 -17.44 24.89
N TRP A 5 16.09 -16.68 25.98
CA TRP A 5 15.06 -16.56 27.01
C TRP A 5 13.85 -15.77 26.51
N MET A 6 14.06 -14.74 25.69
CA MET A 6 12.98 -13.92 25.11
C MET A 6 12.15 -14.72 24.10
N ASP A 7 12.81 -15.51 23.24
CA ASP A 7 12.15 -16.43 22.30
C ASP A 7 11.23 -17.41 23.06
N THR A 8 11.75 -17.98 24.15
CA THR A 8 11.00 -18.92 25.00
C THR A 8 9.84 -18.22 25.73
N ALA A 9 10.04 -16.98 26.21
CA ALA A 9 9.05 -16.22 26.97
C ALA A 9 7.86 -15.71 26.12
N LEU A 10 8.03 -15.62 24.80
CA LEU A 10 7.01 -15.19 23.84
C LEU A 10 6.30 -16.37 23.15
N SER A 11 6.85 -17.58 23.22
CA SER A 11 6.31 -18.80 22.60
C SER A 11 5.08 -19.41 23.31
N GLY A 12 4.40 -18.65 24.19
CA GLY A 12 3.19 -19.07 24.88
C GLY A 12 1.93 -19.01 24.00
N PRO A 13 0.83 -19.69 24.37
CA PRO A 13 -0.42 -19.61 23.60
C PRO A 13 -0.91 -18.17 23.51
N ALA A 14 -1.12 -17.69 22.28
CA ALA A 14 -1.57 -16.33 22.01
C ALA A 14 -3.01 -16.12 22.52
N PRO A 15 -3.30 -15.10 23.33
CA PRO A 15 -4.67 -14.73 23.67
C PRO A 15 -5.39 -14.16 22.45
N ALA A 16 -6.71 -14.34 22.41
CA ALA A 16 -7.59 -14.08 21.26
C ALA A 16 -7.80 -12.58 20.92
N SER A 17 -7.11 -11.65 21.59
CA SER A 17 -7.20 -10.22 21.34
C SER A 17 -5.91 -9.55 21.80
N GLY A 18 -5.30 -8.73 20.92
CA GLY A 18 -4.22 -7.77 21.20
C GLY A 18 -3.10 -8.24 22.16
N LEU A 19 -1.89 -8.43 21.63
CA LEU A 19 -0.72 -8.71 22.46
C LEU A 19 -0.44 -7.52 23.41
N ASP A 20 -0.81 -7.62 24.68
CA ASP A 20 -0.36 -6.69 25.73
C ASP A 20 1.11 -7.02 26.06
N PRO A 21 2.08 -6.14 25.73
CA PRO A 21 3.49 -6.41 26.00
C PRO A 21 3.85 -6.19 27.48
N THR A 22 2.98 -5.57 28.28
CA THR A 22 3.28 -5.17 29.66
C THR A 22 3.81 -6.31 30.53
N PRO A 23 3.23 -7.54 30.52
CA PRO A 23 3.75 -8.65 31.30
C PRO A 23 5.14 -9.11 30.85
N PHE A 24 5.42 -9.06 29.55
CA PHE A 24 6.74 -9.39 28.99
C PHE A 24 7.78 -8.34 29.39
N MET A 25 7.44 -7.05 29.28
CA MET A 25 8.30 -5.94 29.66
C MET A 25 8.65 -5.97 31.16
N LYS A 26 7.67 -6.27 32.03
CA LYS A 26 7.90 -6.43 33.47
C LYS A 26 8.87 -7.56 33.79
N ARG A 27 8.69 -8.74 33.17
CA ARG A 27 9.60 -9.88 33.36
C ARG A 27 11.02 -9.60 32.86
N ALA A 28 11.16 -8.87 31.74
CA ALA A 28 12.46 -8.46 31.22
C ALA A 28 13.17 -7.49 32.18
N ALA A 29 12.42 -6.52 32.74
CA ALA A 29 12.91 -5.56 33.72
C ALA A 29 13.35 -6.25 35.03
N GLU A 30 12.52 -7.15 35.56
CA GLU A 30 12.79 -7.88 36.81
C GLU A 30 14.03 -8.77 36.70
N LYS A 31 14.24 -9.41 35.55
CA LYS A 31 15.31 -10.39 35.37
C LYS A 31 16.63 -9.78 34.91
N PHE A 32 16.60 -8.70 34.14
CA PHE A 32 17.79 -8.16 33.46
C PHE A 32 17.95 -6.63 33.60
N GLY A 33 17.06 -5.95 34.33
CA GLY A 33 17.12 -4.51 34.57
C GLY A 33 16.90 -3.66 33.30
N GLY A 34 17.38 -2.42 33.33
CA GLY A 34 17.26 -1.45 32.22
C GLY A 34 17.74 -1.98 30.86
N PRO A 35 18.94 -2.60 30.75
CA PRO A 35 19.41 -3.17 29.49
C PRO A 35 18.50 -4.28 28.94
N GLY A 36 17.86 -5.06 29.82
CA GLY A 36 16.87 -6.06 29.41
C GLY A 36 15.60 -5.46 28.82
N LEU A 37 15.18 -4.31 29.35
CA LEU A 37 14.06 -3.50 28.85
C LEU A 37 14.37 -2.94 27.46
N ASP A 38 15.57 -2.41 27.24
CA ASP A 38 15.98 -1.87 25.94
C ASP A 38 16.03 -2.94 24.86
N VAL A 39 16.60 -4.11 25.18
CA VAL A 39 16.62 -5.25 24.26
C VAL A 39 15.20 -5.77 24.02
N ALA A 40 14.32 -5.77 25.03
CA ALA A 40 12.92 -6.19 24.89
C ALA A 40 12.13 -5.26 23.97
N MET A 41 12.35 -3.94 24.10
CA MET A 41 11.77 -2.95 23.20
C MET A 41 12.28 -3.11 21.78
N ALA A 42 13.60 -3.28 21.58
CA ALA A 42 14.18 -3.51 20.26
C ALA A 42 13.65 -4.81 19.62
N TYR A 43 13.51 -5.87 20.42
CA TYR A 43 13.00 -7.16 19.97
C TYR A 43 11.51 -7.11 19.61
N LEU A 44 10.67 -6.45 20.41
CA LEU A 44 9.25 -6.22 20.07
C LEU A 44 9.08 -5.36 18.81
N ARG A 45 9.90 -4.31 18.64
CA ARG A 45 9.92 -3.52 17.41
C ARG A 45 10.35 -4.36 16.21
N GLY A 46 11.33 -5.24 16.39
CA GLY A 46 11.76 -6.18 15.35
C GLY A 46 10.63 -7.14 14.95
N ILE A 47 9.88 -7.66 15.92
CA ILE A 47 8.70 -8.48 15.66
C ILE A 47 7.61 -7.67 14.96
N ASP A 48 7.29 -6.45 15.40
CA ASP A 48 6.27 -5.60 14.77
C ASP A 48 6.62 -5.31 13.29
N VAL A 49 7.88 -4.97 13.01
CA VAL A 49 8.37 -4.80 11.64
C VAL A 49 8.24 -6.10 10.84
N ASN A 50 8.63 -7.25 11.41
CA ASN A 50 8.53 -8.53 10.71
C ASN A 50 7.07 -8.97 10.48
N GLN A 51 6.16 -8.63 11.40
CA GLN A 51 4.71 -8.88 11.29
C GLN A 51 4.02 -7.91 10.32
N GLN A 52 4.55 -6.70 10.14
CA GLN A 52 4.10 -5.77 9.11
C GLN A 52 4.55 -6.23 7.71
N ILE A 53 5.70 -6.89 7.61
CA ILE A 53 6.25 -7.39 6.34
C ILE A 53 5.74 -8.78 5.98
N ASP A 54 5.45 -9.66 6.96
CA ASP A 54 5.02 -11.05 6.71
C ASP A 54 3.50 -11.16 6.41
N PRO A 55 3.11 -11.55 5.19
CA PRO A 55 1.70 -11.73 4.79
C PRO A 55 0.98 -12.89 5.49
N TRP A 56 1.69 -13.75 6.22
CA TRP A 56 1.17 -15.00 6.80
C TRP A 56 0.97 -14.95 8.32
N THR A 57 1.21 -13.79 8.95
CA THR A 57 1.07 -13.67 10.41
C THR A 57 -0.39 -13.74 10.87
N ARG A 58 -0.68 -14.57 11.90
CA ARG A 58 -2.01 -14.81 12.50
C ARG A 58 -2.74 -13.59 13.07
N ILE A 59 -2.09 -12.43 13.19
CA ILE A 59 -2.64 -11.23 13.84
C ILE A 59 -3.57 -10.43 12.90
N ARG A 60 -3.51 -10.65 11.58
CA ARG A 60 -4.41 -9.99 10.61
C ARG A 60 -5.74 -10.75 10.38
N ARG A 61 -6.23 -11.49 11.38
CA ARG A 61 -7.53 -12.17 11.26
C ARG A 61 -8.63 -11.17 11.64
N THR A 62 -9.32 -10.63 10.64
CA THR A 62 -10.42 -9.69 10.87
C THR A 62 -11.75 -10.37 10.56
N ASP A 63 -12.57 -10.56 11.60
CA ASP A 63 -13.96 -10.95 11.42
C ASP A 63 -14.78 -9.69 11.12
N TRP A 64 -15.17 -9.50 9.86
CA TRP A 64 -15.94 -8.34 9.42
C TRP A 64 -17.38 -8.43 9.95
N ALA A 65 -17.83 -7.43 10.70
CA ALA A 65 -19.17 -7.43 11.29
C ALA A 65 -20.28 -6.97 10.33
N ASP A 66 -19.91 -6.42 9.17
CA ASP A 66 -20.80 -5.81 8.18
C ASP A 66 -20.59 -6.37 6.76
N THR A 67 -21.54 -6.09 5.88
CA THR A 67 -21.54 -6.54 4.48
C THR A 67 -21.23 -5.39 3.52
N ARG A 68 -20.34 -5.63 2.54
CA ARG A 68 -20.11 -4.74 1.39
C ARG A 68 -20.57 -5.41 0.11
N GLN A 69 -21.25 -4.66 -0.76
CA GLN A 69 -21.68 -5.17 -2.06
C GLN A 69 -20.46 -5.29 -3.00
N LEU A 70 -20.19 -6.50 -3.49
CA LEU A 70 -19.09 -6.73 -4.42
C LEU A 70 -19.27 -5.99 -5.75
N GLU A 71 -20.52 -5.82 -6.19
CA GLU A 71 -20.84 -5.11 -7.43
C GLU A 71 -20.34 -3.65 -7.44
N ASP A 72 -20.22 -3.02 -6.26
CA ASP A 72 -19.72 -1.65 -6.12
C ASP A 72 -18.27 -1.52 -6.60
N LEU A 73 -17.46 -2.58 -6.46
CA LEU A 73 -16.08 -2.61 -6.94
C LEU A 73 -15.99 -2.36 -8.46
N PHE A 74 -17.00 -2.80 -9.21
CA PHE A 74 -17.00 -2.78 -10.66
C PHE A 74 -17.87 -1.67 -11.25
N LYS A 75 -18.88 -1.22 -10.51
CA LYS A 75 -19.92 -0.31 -11.04
C LYS A 75 -20.02 1.03 -10.34
N SER A 76 -19.36 1.21 -9.19
CA SER A 76 -19.55 2.39 -8.35
C SER A 76 -18.31 3.28 -8.26
N GLU A 77 -18.55 4.59 -8.28
CA GLU A 77 -17.57 5.62 -7.93
C GLU A 77 -17.50 5.86 -6.40
N ASN A 78 -18.37 5.22 -5.60
CA ASN A 78 -18.41 5.42 -4.16
C ASN A 78 -17.19 4.80 -3.48
N LEU A 79 -16.39 5.65 -2.83
CA LEU A 79 -15.17 5.28 -2.11
C LEU A 79 -15.37 5.16 -0.60
N GLU A 80 -16.61 5.18 -0.11
CA GLU A 80 -16.91 4.87 1.29
C GLU A 80 -16.35 3.48 1.63
N THR A 81 -15.53 3.47 2.67
CA THR A 81 -14.83 2.30 3.18
C THR A 81 -15.00 2.25 4.69
N LEU A 82 -15.19 1.04 5.22
CA LEU A 82 -15.22 0.80 6.66
C LEU A 82 -13.87 0.31 7.18
N TYR A 83 -13.02 -0.20 6.29
CA TYR A 83 -11.74 -0.83 6.62
C TYR A 83 -10.67 -0.39 5.63
N GLY A 84 -10.13 0.80 5.84
CA GLY A 84 -9.16 1.47 4.97
C GLY A 84 -9.39 2.97 4.98
N LYS A 85 -8.57 3.73 4.24
CA LYS A 85 -8.74 5.19 4.15
C LYS A 85 -9.35 5.61 2.82
N PHE A 86 -8.89 5.00 1.72
CA PHE A 86 -9.35 5.27 0.37
C PHE A 86 -10.07 4.07 -0.23
N PHE A 87 -9.70 2.85 0.17
CA PHE A 87 -10.22 1.62 -0.44
C PHE A 87 -10.50 0.54 0.62
N ASP A 88 -11.58 -0.22 0.44
CA ASP A 88 -12.01 -1.21 1.43
C ASP A 88 -11.15 -2.48 1.38
N GLN A 89 -10.64 -2.89 2.53
CA GLN A 89 -9.78 -4.07 2.69
C GLN A 89 -10.41 -5.34 2.12
N ARG A 90 -11.73 -5.49 2.20
CA ARG A 90 -12.42 -6.67 1.67
C ARG A 90 -12.32 -6.76 0.15
N PHE A 91 -12.33 -5.63 -0.55
CA PHE A 91 -12.08 -5.60 -1.99
C PHE A 91 -10.62 -5.93 -2.31
N ILE A 92 -9.66 -5.47 -1.51
CA ILE A 92 -8.25 -5.88 -1.66
C ILE A 92 -8.13 -7.39 -1.54
N ASP A 93 -8.74 -8.00 -0.52
CA ASP A 93 -8.68 -9.43 -0.27
C ASP A 93 -9.40 -10.25 -1.36
N TYR A 94 -10.46 -9.70 -1.96
CA TYR A 94 -11.14 -10.28 -3.11
C TYR A 94 -10.26 -10.25 -4.36
N ILE A 95 -9.72 -9.07 -4.71
CA ILE A 95 -8.85 -8.89 -5.88
C ILE A 95 -7.58 -9.73 -5.72
N ALA A 96 -6.99 -9.81 -4.53
CA ALA A 96 -5.79 -10.61 -4.29
C ALA A 96 -5.97 -12.10 -4.62
N ARG A 97 -7.21 -12.62 -4.51
CA ARG A 97 -7.55 -14.01 -4.83
C ARG A 97 -7.94 -14.23 -6.29
N ASN A 98 -8.47 -13.19 -6.95
CA ASN A 98 -9.04 -13.24 -8.31
C ASN A 98 -8.37 -12.21 -9.24
N PHE A 99 -7.07 -11.94 -9.03
CA PHE A 99 -6.41 -10.78 -9.60
C PHE A 99 -6.46 -10.79 -11.12
N ASP A 100 -6.18 -11.95 -11.72
CA ASP A 100 -6.00 -12.08 -13.16
C ASP A 100 -7.33 -11.94 -13.92
N GLU A 101 -8.44 -12.32 -13.30
CA GLU A 101 -9.80 -12.24 -13.83
C GLU A 101 -10.43 -10.86 -13.64
N GLU A 102 -10.17 -10.19 -12.51
CA GLU A 102 -11.01 -9.06 -12.06
C GLU A 102 -10.34 -7.70 -12.22
N ILE A 103 -9.01 -7.60 -12.18
CA ILE A 103 -8.31 -6.30 -12.10
C ILE A 103 -8.61 -5.37 -13.29
N ASP A 104 -8.84 -5.96 -14.47
CA ASP A 104 -9.16 -5.22 -15.69
C ASP A 104 -10.58 -4.66 -15.70
N ASP A 105 -11.47 -5.22 -14.87
CA ASP A 105 -12.89 -4.87 -14.80
C ASP A 105 -13.21 -3.96 -13.60
N VAL A 106 -12.32 -3.84 -12.61
CA VAL A 106 -12.42 -2.87 -11.50
C VAL A 106 -12.80 -1.48 -12.03
N HIS A 107 -13.73 -0.81 -11.35
CA HIS A 107 -14.16 0.52 -11.77
C HIS A 107 -12.98 1.50 -11.74
N TRP A 108 -12.87 2.39 -12.73
CA TRP A 108 -11.70 3.29 -12.86
C TRP A 108 -11.43 4.09 -11.57
N ARG A 109 -12.49 4.58 -10.94
CA ARG A 109 -12.39 5.34 -9.67
C ARG A 109 -11.96 4.47 -8.49
N GLN A 110 -12.38 3.22 -8.46
CA GLN A 110 -11.96 2.23 -7.46
C GLN A 110 -10.48 1.86 -7.65
N PHE A 111 -10.00 1.83 -8.90
CA PHE A 111 -8.60 1.57 -9.24
C PHE A 111 -7.66 2.70 -8.76
N GLU A 112 -8.08 3.95 -8.88
CA GLU A 112 -7.37 5.11 -8.31
C GLU A 112 -7.30 5.03 -6.78
N ALA A 113 -8.43 4.69 -6.15
CA ALA A 113 -8.51 4.52 -4.70
C ALA A 113 -7.64 3.36 -4.19
N LEU A 114 -7.60 2.22 -4.88
CA LEU A 114 -6.69 1.11 -4.60
C LEU A 114 -5.22 1.56 -4.63
N THR A 115 -4.86 2.38 -5.61
CA THR A 115 -3.52 2.95 -5.75
C THR A 115 -3.19 3.91 -4.59
N ALA A 116 -4.14 4.77 -4.20
CA ALA A 116 -3.98 5.66 -3.05
C ALA A 116 -3.83 4.89 -1.72
N GLU A 117 -4.63 3.84 -1.52
CA GLU A 117 -4.57 2.99 -0.34
C GLU A 117 -3.20 2.29 -0.21
N HIS A 118 -2.57 1.90 -1.32
CA HIS A 118 -1.21 1.36 -1.30
C HIS A 118 -0.22 2.32 -0.66
N PHE A 119 -0.15 3.57 -1.15
CA PHE A 119 0.78 4.57 -0.62
C PHE A 119 0.45 4.94 0.83
N GLU A 120 -0.83 5.03 1.19
CA GLU A 120 -1.24 5.28 2.59
C GLU A 120 -0.72 4.17 3.52
N LYS A 121 -0.85 2.91 3.11
CA LYS A 121 -0.33 1.76 3.89
C LYS A 121 1.19 1.70 3.95
N GLN A 122 1.89 2.25 2.98
CA GLN A 122 3.35 2.46 3.05
C GLN A 122 3.73 3.65 3.97
N GLY A 123 2.75 4.33 4.56
CA GLY A 123 2.96 5.40 5.52
C GLY A 123 3.13 6.78 4.90
N PHE A 124 2.82 6.96 3.63
CA PHE A 124 2.83 8.29 2.99
C PHE A 124 1.56 9.07 3.34
N ARG A 125 1.64 10.40 3.24
CA ARG A 125 0.45 11.24 3.19
C ARG A 125 -0.05 11.27 1.76
N VAL A 126 -1.28 10.84 1.55
CA VAL A 126 -1.86 10.73 0.20
C VAL A 126 -3.04 11.68 0.04
N GLU A 127 -3.11 12.32 -1.13
CA GLU A 127 -4.27 13.08 -1.58
C GLU A 127 -4.80 12.41 -2.86
N LEU A 128 -6.00 11.87 -2.76
CA LEU A 128 -6.73 11.32 -3.90
C LEU A 128 -7.44 12.46 -4.63
N GLY A 129 -7.22 12.57 -5.94
CA GLY A 129 -7.85 13.55 -6.80
C GLY A 129 -9.39 13.44 -6.81
N PRO A 130 -10.11 14.46 -7.30
CA PRO A 130 -11.57 14.44 -7.37
C PRO A 130 -12.11 13.41 -8.38
N GLY A 131 -11.25 12.83 -9.23
CA GLY A 131 -11.56 11.79 -10.22
C GLY A 131 -12.09 12.32 -11.56
N ARG A 132 -12.63 13.55 -11.60
CA ARG A 132 -13.00 14.22 -12.85
C ARG A 132 -12.42 15.63 -12.86
N ASN A 133 -11.96 16.08 -14.02
CA ASN A 133 -11.34 17.39 -14.22
C ASN A 133 -10.12 17.62 -13.31
N ASP A 134 -9.26 16.61 -13.18
CA ASP A 134 -8.04 16.62 -12.36
C ASP A 134 -6.75 16.76 -13.19
N ASP A 135 -6.89 17.20 -14.45
CA ASP A 135 -5.81 17.33 -15.44
C ASP A 135 -5.00 16.04 -15.65
N GLY A 136 -5.54 14.89 -15.24
CA GLY A 136 -4.91 13.58 -15.36
C GLY A 136 -4.04 13.17 -14.18
N ILE A 137 -4.05 13.91 -13.07
CA ILE A 137 -3.36 13.54 -11.83
C ILE A 137 -4.36 12.95 -10.84
N ASP A 138 -4.36 11.62 -10.74
CA ASP A 138 -5.34 10.90 -9.94
C ASP A 138 -4.93 10.82 -8.47
N VAL A 139 -3.62 10.74 -8.16
CA VAL A 139 -3.10 10.67 -6.79
C VAL A 139 -1.86 11.55 -6.62
N ARG A 140 -1.78 12.29 -5.50
CA ARG A 140 -0.57 12.99 -5.05
C ARG A 140 -0.05 12.34 -3.78
N VAL A 141 1.24 12.05 -3.75
CA VAL A 141 1.91 11.36 -2.64
C VAL A 141 2.95 12.30 -2.03
N PHE A 142 2.90 12.46 -0.71
CA PHE A 142 3.77 13.32 0.07
C PHE A 142 4.44 12.52 1.19
N PRO A 143 5.63 12.91 1.65
CA PRO A 143 6.20 12.35 2.87
C PRO A 143 5.27 12.63 4.07
N LYS A 144 5.25 11.72 5.04
CA LYS A 144 4.30 11.74 6.17
C LYS A 144 4.38 13.00 7.01
N ASP A 145 5.60 13.41 7.34
CA ASP A 145 5.91 14.52 8.23
C ASP A 145 6.25 15.81 7.45
N ASP A 146 5.83 15.88 6.19
CA ASP A 146 6.20 16.98 5.32
C ASP A 146 5.35 18.22 5.53
N ASN A 147 5.93 19.39 5.25
CA ASN A 147 5.21 20.65 5.27
C ASN A 147 4.14 20.62 4.15
N PRO A 148 2.85 20.89 4.44
CA PRO A 148 1.79 20.92 3.43
C PRO A 148 2.05 21.87 2.26
N SER A 149 2.98 22.83 2.39
CA SER A 149 3.35 23.75 1.31
C SER A 149 4.40 23.20 0.33
N LEU A 150 4.96 22.01 0.58
CA LEU A 150 5.91 21.38 -0.35
C LEU A 150 5.18 20.64 -1.48
N PRO A 151 5.77 20.61 -2.68
CA PRO A 151 5.17 19.91 -3.81
C PRO A 151 5.14 18.39 -3.55
N PRO A 152 4.30 17.63 -4.28
CA PRO A 152 4.24 16.19 -4.13
C PRO A 152 5.59 15.51 -4.41
N LEU A 153 5.89 14.45 -3.66
CA LEU A 153 7.03 13.58 -3.98
C LEU A 153 6.78 12.82 -5.27
N ILE A 154 5.56 12.30 -5.43
CA ILE A 154 5.11 11.53 -6.58
C ILE A 154 3.73 12.02 -6.98
N ILE A 155 3.53 12.28 -8.27
CA ILE A 155 2.20 12.35 -8.86
C ILE A 155 1.92 11.06 -9.63
N VAL A 156 0.69 10.56 -9.52
CA VAL A 156 0.31 9.26 -10.09
C VAL A 156 -0.82 9.44 -11.08
N GLN A 157 -0.68 8.82 -12.24
CA GLN A 157 -1.75 8.65 -13.20
C GLN A 157 -2.05 7.15 -13.39
N CYS A 158 -3.29 6.79 -13.13
CA CYS A 158 -3.84 5.46 -13.24
C CYS A 158 -4.46 5.27 -14.64
N LYS A 159 -4.14 4.14 -15.29
CA LYS A 159 -4.76 3.73 -16.54
C LYS A 159 -5.12 2.26 -16.52
N ARG A 160 -6.41 1.99 -16.39
CA ARG A 160 -7.00 0.66 -16.56
C ARG A 160 -7.50 0.51 -18.00
N GLU A 161 -6.63 0.05 -18.89
CA GLU A 161 -6.96 -0.22 -20.30
C GLU A 161 -6.29 -1.50 -20.79
N LYS A 162 -6.88 -2.15 -21.81
CA LYS A 162 -6.35 -3.40 -22.39
C LYS A 162 -5.12 -3.21 -23.28
N ARG A 163 -4.82 -1.96 -23.68
CA ARG A 163 -3.70 -1.65 -24.58
C ARG A 163 -2.48 -1.24 -23.79
N LYS A 164 -1.30 -1.56 -24.30
CA LYS A 164 -0.04 -1.09 -23.72
C LYS A 164 0.04 0.43 -23.77
N ILE A 165 0.64 1.01 -22.74
CA ILE A 165 0.75 2.46 -22.58
C ILE A 165 1.73 3.06 -23.59
N GLY A 166 1.25 4.06 -24.31
CA GLY A 166 1.99 4.78 -25.35
C GLY A 166 2.84 5.94 -24.84
N LYS A 167 3.68 6.48 -25.73
CA LYS A 167 4.58 7.62 -25.47
C LYS A 167 3.83 8.91 -25.09
N THR A 168 2.59 9.06 -25.53
CA THR A 168 1.78 10.26 -25.25
C THR A 168 1.51 10.40 -23.76
N LEU A 169 1.08 9.32 -23.10
CA LEU A 169 0.80 9.33 -21.67
C LEU A 169 2.08 9.62 -20.86
N LEU A 170 3.16 8.91 -21.18
CA LEU A 170 4.47 9.14 -20.55
C LEU A 170 4.90 10.62 -20.60
N LYS A 171 4.75 11.26 -21.76
CA LYS A 171 5.09 12.68 -21.94
C LYS A 171 4.12 13.60 -21.21
N SER A 172 2.84 13.25 -21.13
CA SER A 172 1.84 14.00 -20.34
C SER A 172 2.23 14.01 -18.88
N VAL A 173 2.39 12.83 -18.27
CA VAL A 173 2.79 12.71 -16.86
C VAL A 173 4.10 13.44 -16.61
N TYR A 174 5.08 13.35 -17.52
CA TYR A 174 6.31 14.13 -17.38
C TYR A 174 6.07 15.64 -17.40
N ALA A 175 5.18 16.16 -18.27
CA ALA A 175 4.82 17.57 -18.27
C ALA A 175 4.12 17.97 -16.95
N ASP A 176 3.26 17.11 -16.42
CA ASP A 176 2.57 17.33 -15.15
C ASP A 176 3.55 17.34 -13.96
N VAL A 177 4.58 16.48 -13.99
CA VAL A 177 5.67 16.49 -13.00
C VAL A 177 6.36 17.84 -12.97
N LEU A 178 6.67 18.42 -14.14
CA LEU A 178 7.29 19.73 -14.24
C LEU A 178 6.37 20.85 -13.76
N TRP A 179 5.08 20.77 -14.10
CA TRP A 179 4.07 21.77 -13.73
C TRP A 179 3.83 21.82 -12.21
N GLU A 180 3.58 20.65 -11.61
CA GLU A 180 3.34 20.50 -10.17
C GLU A 180 4.64 20.60 -9.34
N LYS A 181 5.80 20.66 -10.00
CA LYS A 181 7.14 20.59 -9.39
C LYS A 181 7.33 19.33 -8.53
N ALA A 182 6.70 18.24 -8.95
CA ALA A 182 6.78 16.98 -8.25
C ALA A 182 8.17 16.36 -8.38
N GLY A 183 8.58 15.55 -7.39
CA GLY A 183 9.87 14.85 -7.44
C GLY A 183 9.94 13.81 -8.58
N SER A 184 8.83 13.14 -8.85
CA SER A 184 8.70 12.13 -9.91
C SER A 184 7.24 11.89 -10.30
N GLY A 185 7.05 11.19 -11.42
CA GLY A 185 5.76 10.72 -11.88
C GLY A 185 5.67 9.19 -11.81
N LEU A 186 4.45 8.68 -11.68
CA LEU A 186 4.18 7.24 -11.70
C LEU A 186 2.97 6.93 -12.57
N ILE A 187 3.12 5.99 -13.48
CA ILE A 187 2.00 5.43 -14.24
C ILE A 187 1.65 4.07 -13.64
N VAL A 188 0.41 3.92 -13.17
CA VAL A 188 -0.10 2.64 -12.66
C VAL A 188 -1.08 2.07 -13.69
N THR A 189 -0.83 0.87 -14.19
CA THR A 189 -1.64 0.26 -15.25
C THR A 189 -1.87 -1.23 -15.02
N THR A 190 -3.00 -1.73 -15.52
CA THR A 190 -3.31 -3.17 -15.53
C THR A 190 -2.62 -3.91 -16.68
N THR A 191 -1.88 -3.20 -17.53
CA THR A 191 -1.04 -3.76 -18.59
C THR A 191 0.44 -3.42 -18.36
N GLU A 192 1.10 -2.79 -19.32
CA GLU A 192 2.52 -2.43 -19.26
C GLU A 192 2.80 -1.28 -20.23
N LEU A 193 3.98 -0.66 -20.10
CA LEU A 193 4.47 0.26 -21.12
C LEU A 193 4.77 -0.49 -22.41
N SER A 194 4.50 0.13 -23.57
CA SER A 194 5.01 -0.42 -24.82
C SER A 194 6.56 -0.40 -24.81
N PRO A 195 7.26 -1.36 -25.46
CA PRO A 195 8.73 -1.36 -25.48
C PRO A 195 9.32 -0.06 -26.01
N GLY A 196 8.67 0.56 -27.01
CA GLY A 196 9.07 1.86 -27.54
C GLY A 196 8.81 3.02 -26.57
N THR A 197 7.82 2.91 -25.68
CA THR A 197 7.58 3.89 -24.60
C THR A 197 8.67 3.78 -23.54
N ASP A 198 8.98 2.56 -23.08
CA ASP A 198 10.00 2.34 -22.05
C ASP A 198 11.40 2.73 -22.55
N GLY A 199 11.74 2.40 -23.79
CA GLY A 199 13.00 2.86 -24.39
C GLY A 199 13.12 4.39 -24.46
N VAL A 200 12.02 5.12 -24.69
CA VAL A 200 12.03 6.60 -24.66
C VAL A 200 12.18 7.14 -23.24
N ARG A 201 11.50 6.53 -22.26
CA ARG A 201 11.59 6.87 -20.84
C ARG A 201 13.04 6.80 -20.35
N GLN A 202 13.72 5.70 -20.65
CA GLN A 202 15.12 5.48 -20.29
C GLN A 202 16.06 6.41 -21.06
N ALA A 203 15.95 6.49 -22.38
CA ALA A 203 16.85 7.28 -23.21
C ALA A 203 16.79 8.79 -22.92
N ARG A 204 15.64 9.28 -22.44
CA ARG A 204 15.44 10.69 -22.05
C ARG A 204 15.60 10.94 -20.56
N ALA A 205 15.87 9.90 -19.77
CA ALA A 205 15.95 9.96 -18.31
C ALA A 205 14.74 10.68 -17.70
N TYR A 206 13.53 10.38 -18.19
CA TYR A 206 12.33 10.94 -17.58
C TYR A 206 12.19 10.38 -16.15
N PRO A 207 11.98 11.24 -15.13
CA PRO A 207 11.73 10.82 -13.76
C PRO A 207 10.30 10.32 -13.61
N VAL A 208 9.90 9.42 -14.51
CA VAL A 208 8.60 8.78 -14.54
C VAL A 208 8.84 7.28 -14.55
N GLU A 209 8.22 6.59 -13.60
CA GLU A 209 8.24 5.14 -13.52
C GLU A 209 6.88 4.54 -13.89
N ALA A 210 6.85 3.22 -14.07
CA ALA A 210 5.61 2.50 -14.30
C ALA A 210 5.48 1.27 -13.39
N ILE A 211 4.26 1.10 -12.87
CA ILE A 211 3.78 -0.11 -12.22
C ILE A 211 2.92 -0.83 -13.25
N ASP A 212 3.49 -1.89 -13.79
CA ASP A 212 2.81 -2.81 -14.69
C ASP A 212 1.96 -3.81 -13.91
N ARG A 213 1.24 -4.66 -14.64
CA ARG A 213 0.37 -5.70 -14.09
C ARG A 213 1.07 -6.58 -13.06
N GLY A 214 2.33 -6.94 -13.29
CA GLY A 214 3.10 -7.81 -12.40
C GLY A 214 3.33 -7.14 -11.05
N LYS A 215 3.89 -5.92 -11.07
CA LYS A 215 4.14 -5.15 -9.84
C LYS A 215 2.84 -4.74 -9.13
N LEU A 216 1.78 -4.46 -9.89
CA LEU A 216 0.45 -4.19 -9.35
C LEU A 216 -0.10 -5.41 -8.58
N ARG A 217 0.13 -6.63 -9.09
CA ARG A 217 -0.21 -7.87 -8.38
C ARG A 217 0.52 -7.95 -7.04
N ASP A 218 1.82 -7.63 -7.04
CA ASP A 218 2.62 -7.62 -5.82
C ASP A 218 2.10 -6.59 -4.80
N TRP A 219 1.69 -5.40 -5.26
CA TRP A 219 1.05 -4.39 -4.41
C TRP A 219 -0.22 -4.90 -3.75
N VAL A 220 -1.12 -5.52 -4.53
CA VAL A 220 -2.37 -6.08 -4.01
C VAL A 220 -2.09 -7.21 -3.02
N LEU A 221 -1.15 -8.10 -3.35
CA LEU A 221 -0.75 -9.21 -2.47
C LEU A 221 -0.10 -8.73 -1.17
N ALA A 222 0.67 -7.65 -1.18
CA ALA A 222 1.26 -7.08 0.02
C ALA A 222 0.21 -6.43 0.95
N MET A 223 -0.87 -5.89 0.36
CA MET A 223 -1.95 -5.22 1.10
C MET A 223 -3.01 -6.17 1.67
N ARG A 224 -3.05 -7.44 1.23
CA ARG A 224 -4.06 -8.41 1.67
C ARG A 224 -3.97 -8.71 3.17
N THR A 225 -5.09 -9.09 3.76
CA THR A 225 -5.12 -9.71 5.10
C THR A 225 -4.67 -11.16 5.03
N ALA A 226 -4.22 -11.71 6.17
CA ALA A 226 -3.83 -13.11 6.23
C ALA A 226 -5.08 -13.98 5.95
N PRO A 227 -4.97 -15.02 5.10
CA PRO A 227 -6.12 -15.88 4.79
C PRO A 227 -6.63 -16.56 6.06
N THR A 228 -7.95 -16.68 6.15
CA THR A 228 -8.70 -17.35 7.22
C THR A 228 -8.61 -18.87 7.15
#